data_AF-A0A2P7EAZ1-F1
#
_entry.id   AF-A0A2P7EAZ1-F1
#
_cell.length_a   1.000
_cell.length_b   1.000
_cell.length_c   1.000
_cell.angle_alpha   90.00
_cell.angle_beta   90.00
_cell.angle_gamma   90.00
#
_symmetry.space_group_name_H-M   'P 1'
#
loop_
_entity.id
_entity.type
_entity.pdbx_description
1 polymer ?
#
loop_
_entity_poly.entity_id
_entity_poly.type
_entity_poly.pdbx_seq_one_letter_code
_entity_poly.pdbx_strand_id
1 'polypeptide(L)'
;MNNPVPQLTVNLWGHLSGGFGLGEGARCTARALTAAGVRVQWRDLPLATHVNDQPLAQAEPFQAAAIDLIHTNPNVLRQTDGIMQKIDLQSPLRIGFWAWELESFPIGWEAGFSGLDQLWCPSSFCASSLGLRSSIPVT
;
A
#
# COMPACT_ATOMS: atom_id res chain seq x y z
N MET A 1 -4.09 37.21 3.17
CA MET A 1 -4.21 36.12 2.20
C MET A 1 -3.62 34.88 2.86
N ASN A 2 -4.45 33.95 3.32
CA ASN A 2 -3.96 32.67 3.86
C ASN A 2 -3.49 31.84 2.68
N ASN A 3 -2.19 31.63 2.56
CA ASN A 3 -1.68 30.62 1.64
C ASN A 3 -2.15 29.26 2.19
N PRO A 4 -2.89 28.45 1.41
CA PRO A 4 -3.23 27.11 1.88
C PRO A 4 -1.92 26.37 2.14
N VAL A 5 -1.79 25.77 3.32
CA VAL A 5 -0.68 24.87 3.64
C VAL A 5 -0.69 23.77 2.57
N PRO A 6 0.45 23.45 1.93
CA PRO A 6 0.48 22.40 0.93
C PRO A 6 0.00 21.10 1.57
N GLN A 7 -1.10 20.58 1.04
CA GLN A 7 -1.72 19.35 1.53
C GLN A 7 -0.87 18.16 1.11
N LEU A 8 -0.41 17.36 2.08
CA LEU A 8 0.28 16.11 1.79
C LEU A 8 -0.60 15.24 0.88
N THR A 9 -0.03 14.73 -0.21
CA THR A 9 -0.73 13.89 -1.18
C THR A 9 -0.08 12.53 -1.25
N VAL A 10 -0.90 11.48 -1.14
CA VAL A 10 -0.49 10.07 -1.13
C VAL A 10 -1.20 9.35 -2.28
N ASN A 11 -0.45 8.63 -3.10
CA ASN A 11 -0.98 7.58 -3.96
C ASN A 11 -1.14 6.32 -3.12
N LEU A 12 -2.38 5.88 -2.92
CA LEU A 12 -2.68 4.63 -2.24
C LEU A 12 -2.92 3.53 -3.27
N TRP A 13 -1.96 2.63 -3.38
CA TRP A 13 -2.04 1.42 -4.19
C TRP A 13 -2.62 0.27 -3.36
N GLY A 14 -3.71 -0.34 -3.80
CA GLY A 14 -4.33 -1.45 -3.07
C GLY A 14 -5.52 -2.05 -3.79
N HIS A 15 -6.08 -3.12 -3.24
CA HIS A 15 -7.22 -3.86 -3.82
C HIS A 15 -8.56 -3.13 -3.60
N LEU A 16 -8.62 -1.85 -3.97
CA LEU A 16 -9.66 -0.88 -3.61
C LEU A 16 -11.04 -1.22 -4.19
N SER A 17 -11.09 -1.90 -5.33
CA SER A 17 -12.34 -2.44 -5.91
C SER A 17 -12.74 -3.79 -5.31
N GLY A 18 -11.84 -4.46 -4.58
CA GLY A 18 -12.05 -5.80 -4.02
C GLY A 18 -12.96 -5.82 -2.79
N GLY A 19 -13.98 -6.67 -2.78
CA GLY A 19 -14.91 -6.87 -1.65
C GLY A 19 -14.40 -7.78 -0.53
N PHE A 20 -13.09 -7.89 -0.34
CA PHE A 20 -12.43 -8.83 0.59
C PHE A 20 -11.44 -8.13 1.51
N GLY A 21 -10.87 -8.87 2.47
CA GLY A 21 -10.07 -8.31 3.58
C GLY A 21 -8.98 -7.33 3.18
N LEU A 22 -8.17 -7.63 2.14
CA LEU A 22 -7.13 -6.70 1.69
C LEU A 22 -7.71 -5.42 1.09
N GLY A 23 -8.85 -5.51 0.41
CA GLY A 23 -9.54 -4.34 -0.12
C GLY A 23 -10.13 -3.47 0.99
N GLU A 24 -10.76 -4.09 1.99
CA GLU A 24 -11.24 -3.37 3.17
C GLU A 24 -10.07 -2.72 3.94
N GLY A 25 -8.94 -3.40 4.09
CA GLY A 25 -7.73 -2.83 4.71
C GLY A 25 -7.20 -1.60 3.98
N ALA A 26 -7.13 -1.65 2.64
CA ALA A 26 -6.75 -0.50 1.82
C ALA A 26 -7.77 0.65 1.99
N ARG A 27 -9.07 0.38 1.94
CA ARG A 27 -10.11 1.41 2.17
C ARG A 27 -10.06 2.00 3.58
N CYS A 28 -9.79 1.18 4.61
CA CYS A 28 -9.54 1.67 5.98
C CYS A 28 -8.37 2.66 6.01
N THR A 29 -7.28 2.35 5.31
CA THR A 29 -6.11 3.23 5.20
C THR A 29 -6.46 4.54 4.50
N ALA A 30 -7.24 4.49 3.41
CA ALA A 30 -7.72 5.69 2.73
C ALA A 30 -8.54 6.60 3.65
N ARG A 31 -9.45 6.01 4.46
CA ARG A 31 -10.26 6.75 5.44
C ARG A 31 -9.39 7.36 6.53
N ALA A 32 -8.42 6.63 7.06
CA ALA A 32 -7.51 7.12 8.10
C ALA A 32 -6.65 8.30 7.60
N LEU A 33 -6.05 8.18 6.40
CA LEU A 33 -5.27 9.26 5.79
C LEU A 33 -6.13 10.51 5.53
N THR A 34 -7.33 10.32 4.96
CA THR A 34 -8.27 11.42 4.72
C THR A 34 -8.65 12.13 6.03
N ALA A 35 -8.95 11.37 7.09
CA ALA A 35 -9.27 11.92 8.40
C ALA A 35 -8.09 12.70 9.02
N ALA A 36 -6.85 12.34 8.67
CA ALA A 36 -5.64 13.08 9.04
C ALA A 36 -5.35 14.31 8.16
N GLY A 37 -6.26 14.67 7.23
CA GLY A 37 -6.11 15.81 6.33
C GLY A 37 -5.23 15.54 5.11
N VAL A 38 -4.86 14.29 4.85
CA VAL A 38 -4.06 13.89 3.68
C VAL A 38 -4.96 13.73 2.46
N ARG A 39 -4.52 14.24 1.30
CA ARG A 39 -5.18 13.99 0.01
C ARG A 39 -4.78 12.59 -0.46
N VAL A 40 -5.76 11.71 -0.64
CA VAL A 40 -5.51 10.33 -1.09
C VAL A 40 -5.95 10.16 -2.55
N GLN A 41 -5.00 9.81 -3.41
CA GLN A 41 -5.28 9.38 -4.78
C GLN A 41 -5.37 7.85 -4.81
N TRP A 42 -6.52 7.33 -5.23
CA TRP A 42 -6.77 5.89 -5.27
C TRP A 42 -6.12 5.27 -6.50
N ARG A 43 -5.32 4.21 -6.30
CA ARG A 43 -4.68 3.43 -7.36
C ARG A 43 -5.07 1.97 -7.19
N ASP A 44 -6.09 1.55 -7.94
CA ASP A 44 -6.66 0.22 -7.76
C ASP A 44 -5.77 -0.90 -8.33
N LEU A 45 -5.65 -1.99 -7.59
CA LEU A 45 -4.95 -3.21 -7.94
C LEU A 45 -5.93 -4.37 -7.91
N PRO A 46 -6.78 -4.55 -8.94
CA PRO A 46 -7.78 -5.62 -8.94
C PRO A 46 -7.12 -7.01 -8.94
N LEU A 47 -7.73 -7.96 -8.23
CA LEU A 47 -7.31 -9.37 -8.28
C LEU A 47 -8.27 -10.18 -9.13
N ALA A 48 -7.76 -10.83 -10.17
CA ALA A 48 -8.56 -11.64 -11.09
C ALA A 48 -9.23 -12.84 -10.39
N THR A 49 -8.65 -13.30 -9.27
CA THR A 49 -9.16 -14.42 -8.46
C THR A 49 -10.29 -14.03 -7.52
N HIS A 50 -10.67 -12.75 -7.44
CA HIS A 50 -11.65 -12.23 -6.49
C HIS A 50 -12.71 -11.35 -7.16
N VAL A 51 -13.82 -11.13 -6.46
CA VAL A 51 -14.85 -10.17 -6.88
C VAL A 51 -14.34 -8.75 -6.61
N ASN A 52 -14.40 -7.91 -7.65
CA ASN A 52 -13.97 -6.50 -7.63
C ASN A 52 -15.18 -5.59 -7.93
N ASP A 53 -16.15 -5.54 -7.02
CA ASP A 53 -17.44 -4.86 -7.18
C ASP A 53 -17.61 -3.60 -6.32
N GLN A 54 -16.58 -3.22 -5.56
CA GLN A 54 -16.63 -2.04 -4.70
C GLN A 54 -16.51 -0.76 -5.53
N PRO A 55 -17.33 0.27 -5.23
CA PRO A 55 -17.24 1.54 -5.92
C PRO A 55 -15.85 2.17 -5.72
N LEU A 56 -15.17 2.44 -6.84
CA LEU A 56 -13.97 3.27 -6.83
C LEU A 56 -14.39 4.75 -6.85
N ALA A 57 -13.66 5.58 -6.09
CA ALA A 57 -13.67 7.00 -6.36
C ALA A 57 -13.25 7.22 -7.83
N GLN A 58 -13.86 8.21 -8.50
CA GLN A 58 -13.51 8.53 -9.89
C GLN A 58 -11.99 8.68 -10.02
N ALA A 59 -11.42 8.07 -11.04
CA ALA A 59 -9.98 8.14 -11.27
C ALA A 59 -9.59 9.59 -11.56
N GLU A 60 -9.04 10.25 -10.56
CA GLU A 60 -8.50 11.60 -10.71
C GLU A 60 -7.25 11.54 -11.62
N PRO A 61 -7.02 12.58 -12.44
CA PRO A 61 -5.78 12.72 -13.18
C PRO A 61 -4.56 12.55 -12.25
N PHE A 62 -3.48 11.96 -12.77
CA PHE A 62 -2.26 11.84 -12.01
C PHE A 62 -1.76 13.22 -11.57
N GLN A 63 -1.66 13.45 -10.26
CA GLN A 63 -0.99 14.62 -9.69
C GLN A 63 0.21 14.15 -8.89
N ALA A 64 1.26 14.97 -8.85
CA ALA A 64 2.45 14.66 -8.06
C ALA A 64 2.06 14.33 -6.61
N ALA A 65 2.44 13.13 -6.16
CA ALA A 65 2.29 12.68 -4.79
C ALA A 65 3.66 12.68 -4.12
N ALA A 66 3.67 12.92 -2.81
CA ALA A 66 4.90 12.82 -2.02
C ALA A 66 5.20 11.37 -1.64
N ILE A 67 4.18 10.52 -1.60
CA ILE A 67 4.27 9.14 -1.13
C ILE A 67 3.48 8.22 -2.06
N ASP A 68 4.09 7.10 -2.44
CA ASP A 68 3.37 5.91 -2.89
C ASP A 68 3.26 4.95 -1.71
N LEU A 69 2.04 4.69 -1.25
CA LEU A 69 1.73 3.74 -0.19
C LEU A 69 1.07 2.51 -0.80
N ILE A 70 1.72 1.34 -0.70
CA ILE A 70 1.26 0.09 -1.27
C ILE A 70 0.67 -0.79 -0.17
N HIS A 71 -0.65 -0.81 -0.04
CA HIS A 71 -1.39 -1.63 0.90
C HIS A 71 -1.80 -2.97 0.25
N THR A 72 -1.00 -3.99 0.48
CA THR A 72 -1.23 -5.37 0.01
C THR A 72 -0.38 -6.33 0.85
N ASN A 73 -0.42 -7.62 0.56
CA ASN A 73 0.47 -8.59 1.17
C ASN A 73 1.52 -9.12 0.17
N PRO A 74 2.72 -9.50 0.66
CA PRO A 74 3.83 -9.90 -0.19
C PRO A 74 3.54 -11.17 -1.02
N ASN A 75 2.66 -12.06 -0.54
CA ASN A 75 2.22 -13.23 -1.32
C ASN A 75 1.48 -12.81 -2.59
N VAL A 76 0.70 -11.74 -2.55
CA VAL A 76 -0.04 -11.22 -3.72
C VAL A 76 0.92 -10.62 -4.74
N LEU A 77 1.95 -9.90 -4.26
CA LEU A 77 3.02 -9.38 -5.12
C LEU A 77 3.78 -10.49 -5.85
N ARG A 78 3.90 -11.69 -5.23
CA ARG A 78 4.57 -12.86 -5.81
C ARG A 78 3.68 -13.73 -6.69
N GLN A 79 2.35 -13.67 -6.58
CA GLN A 79 1.43 -14.63 -7.22
C GLN A 79 1.26 -14.50 -8.75
N THR A 80 2.05 -13.67 -9.42
CA THR A 80 2.29 -13.75 -10.88
C THR A 80 1.14 -13.29 -11.80
N ASP A 81 0.58 -12.11 -11.56
CA ASP A 81 -0.29 -11.40 -12.55
C ASP A 81 0.29 -10.05 -12.98
N GLY A 82 1.62 -9.89 -12.92
CA GLY A 82 2.28 -8.63 -13.28
C GLY A 82 1.81 -7.43 -12.46
N ILE A 83 1.21 -7.63 -11.28
CA ILE A 83 0.74 -6.54 -10.40
C ILE A 83 1.89 -5.58 -10.11
N MET A 84 3.08 -6.09 -9.80
CA MET A 84 4.29 -5.29 -9.63
C MET A 84 4.67 -4.47 -10.89
N GLN A 85 4.32 -4.93 -12.09
CA GLN A 85 4.57 -4.22 -13.35
C GLN A 85 3.49 -3.17 -13.64
N LYS A 86 2.32 -3.27 -12.98
CA LYS A 86 1.21 -2.30 -13.06
C LYS A 86 1.37 -1.17 -12.04
N ILE A 87 2.21 -1.35 -11.03
CA ILE A 87 2.49 -0.33 -10.02
C ILE A 87 3.58 0.59 -10.59
N ASP A 88 3.20 1.83 -10.84
CA ASP A 88 4.11 2.89 -11.30
C ASP A 88 4.49 3.80 -10.13
N LEU A 89 5.56 3.42 -9.42
CA LEU A 89 6.04 4.13 -8.22
C LEU A 89 6.88 5.35 -8.60
N GLN A 90 6.24 6.51 -8.70
CA GLN A 90 6.85 7.77 -9.13
C GLN A 90 7.16 8.73 -7.97
N SER A 91 6.65 8.46 -6.78
CA SER A 91 6.82 9.33 -5.61
C SER A 91 8.22 9.17 -5.00
N PRO A 92 8.76 10.24 -4.37
CA PRO A 92 10.08 10.20 -3.75
C PRO A 92 10.17 9.31 -2.51
N LEU A 93 9.04 8.96 -1.89
CA LEU A 93 8.98 8.02 -0.78
C LEU A 93 8.00 6.89 -1.10
N ARG A 94 8.46 5.64 -1.00
CA ARG A 94 7.71 4.44 -1.33
C ARG A 94 7.59 3.55 -0.10
N ILE A 95 6.36 3.29 0.34
CA ILE A 95 6.07 2.60 1.59
C ILE A 95 5.20 1.39 1.28
N GLY A 96 5.60 0.20 1.73
CA GLY A 96 4.70 -0.96 1.76
C GLY A 96 3.94 -1.00 3.08
N PHE A 97 2.65 -1.33 3.06
CA PHE A 97 1.86 -1.61 4.25
C PHE A 97 1.44 -3.08 4.25
N TRP A 98 2.01 -3.88 5.15
CA TRP A 98 1.79 -5.33 5.21
C TRP A 98 1.14 -5.73 6.54
N ALA A 99 -0.07 -6.27 6.47
CA ALA A 99 -0.74 -6.89 7.60
C ALA A 99 -0.30 -8.36 7.71
N TRP A 100 0.86 -8.59 8.31
CA TRP A 100 1.51 -9.91 8.38
C TRP A 100 1.14 -10.66 9.65
N GLU A 101 0.80 -11.95 9.54
CA GLU A 101 0.22 -12.72 10.66
C GLU A 101 1.11 -13.87 11.15
N LEU A 102 2.17 -14.23 10.43
CA LEU A 102 3.05 -15.34 10.79
C LEU A 102 4.27 -14.86 11.57
N GLU A 103 4.74 -15.65 12.53
CA GLU A 103 5.92 -15.31 13.36
C GLU A 103 7.21 -15.20 12.56
N SER A 104 7.32 -15.93 11.45
CA SER A 104 8.49 -15.93 10.59
C SER A 104 8.14 -15.48 9.18
N PHE A 105 8.85 -14.48 8.68
CA PHE A 105 8.80 -14.14 7.26
C PHE A 105 9.48 -15.26 6.42
N PRO A 106 8.84 -15.76 5.32
CA PRO A 106 9.38 -16.88 4.57
C PRO A 106 10.70 -16.55 3.85
N ILE A 107 11.60 -17.53 3.81
CA ILE A 107 12.84 -17.44 3.02
C ILE A 107 12.50 -17.29 1.53
N GLY A 108 13.20 -16.40 0.84
CA GLY A 108 13.04 -16.16 -0.61
C GLY A 108 11.94 -15.15 -0.96
N TRP A 109 11.30 -14.54 0.05
CA TRP A 109 10.29 -13.49 -0.14
C TRP A 109 10.87 -12.08 0.01
N GLU A 110 12.17 -11.96 0.30
CA GLU A 110 12.88 -10.69 0.51
C GLU A 110 12.87 -9.79 -0.72
N ALA A 111 12.72 -10.36 -1.93
CA ALA A 111 12.54 -9.58 -3.16
C ALA A 111 11.31 -8.66 -3.11
N GLY A 112 10.33 -8.94 -2.24
CA GLY A 112 9.17 -8.08 -2.01
C GLY A 112 9.51 -6.72 -1.38
N PHE A 113 10.69 -6.57 -0.77
CA PHE A 113 11.17 -5.28 -0.26
C PHE A 113 11.74 -4.38 -1.37
N SER A 114 12.06 -4.95 -2.54
CA SER A 114 12.75 -4.22 -3.61
C SER A 114 11.91 -3.04 -4.12
N GLY A 115 12.52 -1.85 -4.15
CA GLY A 115 11.87 -0.62 -4.59
C GLY A 115 11.05 0.10 -3.53
N LEU A 116 11.00 -0.42 -2.30
CA LEU A 116 10.41 0.26 -1.14
C LEU A 116 11.51 0.88 -0.28
N ASP A 117 11.19 2.02 0.34
CA ASP A 117 12.07 2.70 1.28
C ASP A 117 11.77 2.29 2.72
N GLN A 118 10.51 1.97 3.02
CA GLN A 118 10.05 1.58 4.36
C GLN A 118 8.88 0.60 4.30
N LEU A 119 8.71 -0.18 5.37
CA LEU A 119 7.51 -0.96 5.62
C LEU A 119 6.77 -0.45 6.85
N TRP A 120 5.46 -0.34 6.70
CA TRP A 120 4.52 -0.13 7.78
C TRP A 120 3.73 -1.41 8.02
N CYS A 121 3.33 -1.62 9.26
CA CYS A 121 2.51 -2.75 9.64
C CYS A 121 1.59 -2.37 10.83
N PRO A 122 0.50 -3.11 11.06
CA PRO A 122 -0.51 -2.72 12.04
C PRO A 122 -0.13 -3.00 13.49
N SER A 123 0.95 -3.73 13.75
CA SER A 123 1.33 -4.13 15.12
C SER A 123 2.83 -4.41 15.29
N SER A 124 3.30 -4.30 16.53
CA SER A 124 4.68 -4.66 16.90
C SER A 124 5.03 -6.13 16.63
N PHE A 125 4.02 -7.02 16.63
CA PHE A 125 4.20 -8.41 16.22
C PHE A 125 4.57 -8.51 14.73
N CYS A 126 3.82 -7.81 13.86
CA CYS A 126 4.14 -7.75 12.43
C CYS A 126 5.54 -7.17 12.23
N ALA A 127 5.85 -6.08 12.92
CA ALA A 127 7.14 -5.40 12.82
C ALA A 127 8.30 -6.33 13.22
N SER A 128 8.13 -7.08 14.30
CA SER A 128 9.12 -8.03 14.78
C SER A 128 9.34 -9.16 13.77
N SER A 129 8.28 -9.76 13.26
CA SER A 129 8.35 -10.87 12.29
C SER A 129 9.00 -10.45 10.96
N LEU A 130 8.56 -9.32 10.39
CA LEU A 130 9.11 -8.78 9.15
C LEU A 130 10.56 -8.29 9.35
N GLY A 131 10.84 -7.67 10.50
CA GLY A 131 12.16 -7.17 10.88
C GLY A 131 13.24 -8.24 10.96
N LEU A 132 12.90 -9.52 11.13
CA LEU A 132 13.86 -10.63 11.10
C LEU A 132 14.57 -10.78 9.75
N ARG A 133 13.97 -10.29 8.66
CA ARG A 133 14.49 -10.44 7.28
C ARG A 133 14.52 -9.15 6.47
N SER A 134 13.87 -8.09 6.95
CA SER A 134 13.78 -6.83 6.21
C SER A 134 15.14 -6.17 6.03
N SER A 135 15.44 -5.76 4.80
CA SER A 135 16.60 -4.91 4.48
C SER A 135 16.31 -3.41 4.63
N ILE A 136 15.07 -3.05 4.95
CA ILE A 136 14.56 -1.68 5.09
C ILE A 136 13.88 -1.48 6.45
N PRO A 137 13.71 -0.24 6.93
CA PRO A 137 13.01 0.03 8.18
C PRO A 137 11.59 -0.55 8.19
N VAL A 138 11.20 -1.13 9.32
CA VAL A 138 9.85 -1.65 9.57
C VAL A 138 9.27 -0.93 10.78
N THR A 139 8.06 -0.36 10.63
CA THR A 139 7.34 0.41 11.66
C THR A 139 5.96 -0.16 11.92
#